data_AF-H2L6W0-F1
#
_entry.id   AF-H2L6W0-F1
#
_cell.length_a   1.000
_cell.length_b   1.000
_cell.length_c   1.000
_cell.angle_alpha   90.00
_cell.angle_beta   90.00
_cell.angle_gamma   90.00
#
_symmetry.space_group_name_H-M   'P 1'
#
loop_
_entity.id
_entity.type
_entity.pdbx_description
1 polymer ?
#
loop_
_entity_poly.entity_id
_entity_poly.type
_entity_poly.pdbx_seq_one_letter_code
_entity_poly.pdbx_strand_id
1 'polypeptide(L)'
;MKSPGAAEGRRLVGLLEEALVREARLWKVPVFRNGSIQGADISFSQHQQMILWLGEISRLFQFCPETFALGVCILNRLLSAVKAQPKYLKCIAFTSLVLAAKINEEDEVIGSVKDLVERSGCNFSTAEILRMERIILDKLHWDLYTATPVDFIHIFHALLVSGHPHLIPSIGLSPKMPPGLQVALWTRQVQHCMACHQLWQFKGSTLALAIITLELEALTPDWFSVFTDLLKKAQVDSAEFIHCKEMVDEYLHSLDFSLPTNAVYIFDGAHIREQHQQRAWRPSRRLRMARRGRGGSQQGDLDEYYDGLRRLYNEETNPEEDGDNVKALFAPQKAVSPCPPLHPAVN
;
A
#
# COMPACT_ATOMS: atom_id res chain seq x y z
N MET A 1 35.96 -25.04 -8.00
CA MET A 1 35.24 -23.86 -8.52
C MET A 1 33.77 -24.01 -8.13
N LYS A 2 33.24 -23.16 -7.24
CA LYS A 2 31.82 -23.21 -6.84
C LYS A 2 31.00 -22.66 -8.02
N SER A 3 29.97 -23.38 -8.45
CA SER A 3 29.11 -22.96 -9.56
C SER A 3 28.45 -21.60 -9.27
N PRO A 4 28.44 -20.65 -10.22
CA PRO A 4 27.87 -19.32 -10.02
C PRO A 4 26.41 -19.36 -9.52
N GLY A 5 25.59 -20.28 -10.06
CA GLY A 5 24.19 -20.45 -9.65
C GLY A 5 23.99 -20.90 -8.20
N ALA A 6 24.94 -21.64 -7.62
CA ALA A 6 24.86 -22.05 -6.20
C ALA A 6 25.27 -20.92 -5.23
N ALA A 7 26.01 -19.92 -5.71
CA ALA A 7 26.29 -18.72 -4.93
C ALA A 7 25.11 -17.74 -4.96
N GLU A 8 24.47 -17.59 -6.13
CA GLU A 8 23.28 -16.76 -6.34
C GLU A 8 22.07 -17.30 -5.57
N GLY A 9 21.80 -18.61 -5.64
CA GLY A 9 20.73 -19.23 -4.86
C GLY A 9 20.88 -19.05 -3.34
N ARG A 10 22.12 -19.12 -2.82
CA ARG A 10 22.39 -18.85 -1.39
C ARG A 10 22.15 -17.40 -1.01
N ARG A 11 22.51 -16.47 -1.90
CA ARG A 11 22.23 -15.04 -1.68
C ARG A 11 20.73 -14.76 -1.64
N LEU A 12 19.96 -15.38 -2.54
CA LEU A 12 18.51 -15.24 -2.60
C LEU A 12 17.82 -15.82 -1.35
N VAL A 13 18.32 -16.95 -0.83
CA VAL A 13 17.83 -17.51 0.45
C VAL A 13 18.13 -16.55 1.61
N GLY A 14 19.32 -15.93 1.64
CA GLY A 14 19.63 -14.89 2.64
C GLY A 14 18.70 -13.68 2.56
N LEU A 15 18.37 -13.21 1.35
CA LEU A 15 17.39 -12.13 1.15
C LEU A 15 16.00 -12.52 1.65
N LEU A 16 15.58 -13.77 1.43
CA LEU A 16 14.31 -14.29 1.96
C LEU A 16 14.33 -14.31 3.49
N GLU A 17 15.39 -14.82 4.12
CA GLU A 17 15.52 -14.85 5.58
C GLU A 17 15.47 -13.43 6.18
N GLU A 18 16.19 -12.48 5.59
CA GLU A 18 16.13 -11.08 6.02
C GLU A 18 14.73 -10.48 5.87
N ALA A 19 14.02 -10.79 4.79
CA ALA A 19 12.64 -10.35 4.57
C ALA A 19 11.68 -10.97 5.59
N LEU A 20 11.82 -12.27 5.90
CA LEU A 20 11.02 -12.95 6.92
C LEU A 20 11.27 -12.39 8.32
N VAL A 21 12.53 -12.05 8.67
CA VAL A 21 12.85 -11.40 9.95
C VAL A 21 12.20 -10.01 10.04
N ARG A 22 12.23 -9.22 8.95
CA ARG A 22 11.55 -7.92 8.90
C ARG A 22 10.04 -8.07 9.03
N GLU A 23 9.45 -9.02 8.31
CA GLU A 23 8.03 -9.36 8.41
C GLU A 23 7.67 -9.72 9.84
N ALA A 24 8.35 -10.68 10.47
CA ALA A 24 8.06 -11.12 11.83
C ALA A 24 8.16 -9.99 12.87
N ARG A 25 9.11 -9.05 12.70
CA ARG A 25 9.28 -7.91 13.61
C ARG A 25 8.14 -6.89 13.48
N LEU A 26 7.69 -6.64 12.26
CA LEU A 26 6.80 -5.52 11.95
C LEU A 26 5.36 -5.93 11.62
N TRP A 27 5.08 -7.23 11.62
CA TRP A 27 3.76 -7.79 11.37
C TRP A 27 2.77 -7.32 12.44
N LYS A 28 2.03 -6.26 12.12
CA LYS A 28 0.92 -5.73 12.91
C LYS A 28 -0.23 -5.44 11.95
N VAL A 29 -1.29 -6.22 12.11
CA VAL A 29 -2.50 -6.17 11.28
C VAL A 29 -3.61 -5.49 12.08
N PRO A 30 -4.42 -4.61 11.47
CA PRO A 30 -5.60 -4.08 12.13
C PRO A 30 -6.54 -5.25 12.44
N VAL A 31 -6.75 -5.54 13.72
CA VAL A 31 -7.72 -6.55 14.13
C VAL A 31 -9.10 -5.93 14.06
N PHE A 32 -9.90 -6.39 13.09
CA PHE A 32 -11.29 -6.01 12.98
C PHE A 32 -12.12 -6.86 13.95
N ARG A 33 -12.81 -6.23 14.91
CA ARG A 33 -13.80 -6.89 15.77
C ARG A 33 -15.16 -6.28 15.48
N ASN A 34 -16.17 -7.11 15.26
CA ASN A 34 -17.54 -6.69 14.95
C ASN A 34 -17.67 -5.80 13.69
N GLY A 35 -16.79 -5.99 12.69
CA GLY A 35 -16.84 -5.25 11.43
C GLY A 35 -16.14 -3.88 11.42
N SER A 36 -15.53 -3.47 12.54
CA SER A 36 -14.72 -2.25 12.65
C SER A 36 -13.33 -2.51 13.26
N ILE A 37 -12.38 -1.62 12.99
CA ILE A 37 -11.04 -1.68 13.60
C ILE A 37 -11.19 -1.45 15.11
N GLN A 38 -10.56 -2.29 15.94
CA GLN A 38 -10.70 -2.22 17.40
C GLN A 38 -10.48 -0.80 17.96
N GLY A 39 -11.57 -0.13 18.38
CA GLY A 39 -11.54 1.22 18.95
C GLY A 39 -11.59 2.38 17.96
N ALA A 40 -11.85 2.12 16.68
CA ALA A 40 -12.10 3.12 15.63
C ALA A 40 -13.38 2.79 14.85
N ASP A 41 -14.19 3.79 14.50
CA ASP A 41 -15.42 3.61 13.71
C ASP A 41 -15.17 3.37 12.21
N ILE A 42 -14.03 2.77 11.86
CA ILE A 42 -13.65 2.48 10.47
C ILE A 42 -14.10 1.06 10.13
N SER A 43 -15.03 0.93 9.18
CA SER A 43 -15.51 -0.37 8.72
C SER A 43 -14.53 -1.06 7.78
N PHE A 44 -14.67 -2.39 7.62
CA PHE A 44 -13.95 -3.12 6.56
C PHE A 44 -14.16 -2.50 5.17
N SER A 45 -15.40 -2.14 4.83
CA SER A 45 -15.72 -1.57 3.52
C SER A 45 -15.01 -0.23 3.26
N GLN A 46 -14.93 0.65 4.26
CA GLN A 46 -14.19 1.91 4.16
C GLN A 46 -12.69 1.67 3.99
N HIS A 47 -12.14 0.69 4.69
CA HIS A 47 -10.74 0.31 4.59
C HIS A 47 -10.39 -0.25 3.20
N GLN A 48 -11.19 -1.19 2.68
CA GLN A 48 -11.04 -1.74 1.33
C GLN A 48 -11.14 -0.64 0.27
N GLN A 49 -12.15 0.23 0.36
CA GLN A 49 -12.29 1.37 -0.55
C GLN A 49 -11.06 2.28 -0.52
N MET A 50 -10.47 2.48 0.66
CA MET A 50 -9.27 3.29 0.80
C MET A 50 -8.04 2.66 0.14
N ILE A 51 -7.87 1.33 0.24
CA ILE A 51 -6.78 0.62 -0.43
C ILE A 51 -6.96 0.66 -1.96
N LEU A 52 -8.18 0.45 -2.45
CA LEU A 52 -8.48 0.58 -3.89
C LEU A 52 -8.22 2.00 -4.39
N TRP A 53 -8.60 3.01 -3.61
CA TRP A 53 -8.32 4.41 -3.90
C TRP A 53 -6.81 4.70 -3.90
N LEU A 54 -6.04 4.16 -2.95
CA LEU A 54 -4.58 4.25 -2.95
C LEU A 54 -3.97 3.65 -4.21
N GLY A 55 -4.52 2.54 -4.70
CA GLY A 55 -4.09 1.92 -5.96
C GLY A 55 -4.31 2.84 -7.15
N GLU A 56 -5.43 3.56 -7.17
CA GLU A 56 -5.73 4.54 -8.21
C GLU A 56 -4.78 5.74 -8.16
N ILE A 57 -4.55 6.30 -6.96
CA ILE A 57 -3.60 7.40 -6.78
C ILE A 57 -2.17 6.98 -7.14
N SER A 58 -1.76 5.75 -6.77
CA SER A 58 -0.45 5.20 -7.16
C SER A 58 -0.30 5.12 -8.67
N ARG A 59 -1.33 4.68 -9.40
CA ARG A 59 -1.33 4.66 -10.87
C ARG A 59 -1.31 6.05 -11.48
N LEU A 60 -2.11 6.98 -10.93
CA LEU A 60 -2.12 8.38 -11.35
C LEU A 60 -0.74 9.04 -11.22
N PHE A 61 0.00 8.67 -10.18
CA PHE A 61 1.37 9.14 -9.95
C PHE A 61 2.45 8.34 -10.69
N GLN A 62 2.07 7.22 -11.32
CA GLN A 62 2.98 6.27 -11.96
C GLN A 62 4.03 5.68 -11.01
N PHE A 63 3.69 5.55 -9.73
CA PHE A 63 4.56 4.91 -8.74
C PHE A 63 4.69 3.41 -8.99
N CYS A 64 5.82 2.85 -8.56
CA CYS A 64 6.09 1.42 -8.65
C CYS A 64 5.16 0.61 -7.72
N PRO A 65 4.91 -0.67 -8.05
CA PRO A 65 4.07 -1.55 -7.22
C PRO A 65 4.54 -1.68 -5.77
N GLU A 66 5.85 -1.60 -5.54
CA GLU A 66 6.50 -1.64 -4.23
C GLU A 66 6.10 -0.43 -3.38
N THR A 67 6.01 0.76 -3.98
CA THR A 67 5.53 1.99 -3.32
C THR A 67 4.10 1.84 -2.85
N PHE A 68 3.21 1.31 -3.70
CA PHE A 68 1.83 1.04 -3.29
C PHE A 68 1.79 0.04 -2.13
N ALA A 69 2.51 -1.08 -2.25
CA ALA A 69 2.49 -2.13 -1.25
C ALA A 69 2.99 -1.63 0.11
N LEU A 70 4.10 -0.87 0.10
CA LEU A 70 4.64 -0.24 1.30
C LEU A 70 3.68 0.80 1.89
N GLY A 71 3.02 1.61 1.04
CA GLY A 71 2.02 2.59 1.48
C GLY A 71 0.83 1.94 2.21
N VAL A 72 0.34 0.81 1.69
CA VAL A 72 -0.71 0.02 2.34
C VAL A 72 -0.23 -0.58 3.66
N CYS A 73 1.00 -1.11 3.70
CA CYS A 73 1.59 -1.62 4.95
C CYS A 73 1.72 -0.52 6.02
N ILE A 74 2.18 0.69 5.65
CA ILE A 74 2.28 1.83 6.57
C ILE A 74 0.90 2.24 7.09
N LEU A 75 -0.10 2.35 6.20
CA LEU A 75 -1.49 2.63 6.56
C LEU A 75 -2.00 1.62 7.60
N ASN A 76 -1.84 0.33 7.32
CA ASN A 76 -2.36 -0.74 8.18
C ASN A 76 -1.64 -0.79 9.53
N ARG A 77 -0.33 -0.58 9.56
CA ARG A 77 0.43 -0.49 10.81
C ARG A 77 0.00 0.71 11.65
N LEU A 78 -0.25 1.86 11.02
CA LEU A 78 -0.75 3.03 11.74
C LEU A 78 -2.14 2.77 12.32
N LEU A 79 -3.07 2.27 11.52
CA LEU A 79 -4.44 1.96 11.97
C LEU A 79 -4.47 0.90 13.07
N SER A 80 -3.46 0.04 13.16
CA SER A 80 -3.27 -0.90 14.28
C SER A 80 -2.74 -0.23 15.54
N ALA A 81 -1.99 0.87 15.40
CA ALA A 81 -1.34 1.57 16.51
C ALA A 81 -2.19 2.70 17.11
N VAL A 82 -3.13 3.27 16.34
CA VAL A 82 -3.93 4.43 16.77
C VAL A 82 -5.42 4.25 16.51
N LYS A 83 -6.23 4.84 17.38
CA LYS A 83 -7.68 4.99 17.17
C LYS A 83 -7.94 6.16 16.21
N ALA A 84 -7.97 5.87 14.92
CA ALA A 84 -8.21 6.88 13.89
C ALA A 84 -9.73 7.14 13.70
N GLN A 85 -10.11 8.41 13.55
CA GLN A 85 -11.48 8.75 13.13
C GLN A 85 -11.61 8.61 11.60
N PRO A 86 -12.75 8.11 11.08
CA PRO A 86 -12.96 7.93 9.64
C PRO A 86 -12.70 9.18 8.79
N LYS A 87 -12.98 10.37 9.34
CA LYS A 87 -12.75 11.66 8.66
C LYS A 87 -11.27 11.91 8.29
N TYR A 88 -10.34 11.31 9.01
CA TYR A 88 -8.90 11.43 8.74
C TYR A 88 -8.34 10.29 7.89
N LEU A 89 -9.12 9.22 7.66
CA LEU A 89 -8.63 8.01 6.99
C LEU A 89 -8.03 8.29 5.61
N LYS A 90 -8.66 9.17 4.81
CA LYS A 90 -8.16 9.54 3.49
C LYS A 90 -6.83 10.30 3.56
N CYS A 91 -6.67 11.20 4.54
CA CYS A 91 -5.42 11.94 4.76
C CYS A 91 -4.30 11.01 5.25
N ILE A 92 -4.63 10.09 6.17
CA ILE A 92 -3.70 9.05 6.65
C ILE A 92 -3.22 8.19 5.48
N ALA A 93 -4.15 7.67 4.67
CA ALA A 93 -3.84 6.82 3.53
C ALA A 93 -2.94 7.55 2.52
N PHE A 94 -3.35 8.75 2.10
CA PHE A 94 -2.57 9.57 1.17
C PHE A 94 -1.15 9.82 1.68
N THR A 95 -1.03 10.24 2.94
CA THR A 95 0.28 10.51 3.56
C THR A 95 1.13 9.25 3.68
N SER A 96 0.51 8.09 3.93
CA SER A 96 1.21 6.79 3.95
C SER A 96 1.81 6.44 2.59
N LEU A 97 1.08 6.72 1.50
CA LEU A 97 1.58 6.55 0.13
C LEU A 97 2.71 7.55 -0.19
N VAL A 98 2.57 8.81 0.23
CA VAL A 98 3.64 9.82 0.05
C VAL A 98 4.91 9.42 0.80
N LEU A 99 4.80 8.90 2.02
CA LEU A 99 5.93 8.37 2.78
C LEU A 99 6.58 7.17 2.09
N ALA A 100 5.78 6.24 1.57
CA ALA A 100 6.31 5.12 0.80
C ALA A 100 7.04 5.57 -0.47
N ALA A 101 6.49 6.57 -1.17
CA ALA A 101 7.10 7.13 -2.37
C ALA A 101 8.48 7.73 -2.04
N LYS A 102 8.61 8.48 -0.94
CA LYS A 102 9.91 9.01 -0.45
C LYS A 102 10.97 7.94 -0.16
N ILE A 103 10.58 6.68 0.02
CA ILE A 103 11.50 5.58 0.30
C ILE A 103 11.90 4.85 -0.99
N ASN A 104 10.95 4.64 -1.90
CA ASN A 104 11.11 3.73 -3.04
C ASN A 104 11.30 4.45 -4.39
N GLU A 105 10.77 5.66 -4.53
CA GLU A 105 10.81 6.43 -5.78
C GLU A 105 12.01 7.37 -5.82
N GLU A 106 12.44 7.73 -7.02
CA GLU A 106 13.45 8.76 -7.22
C GLU A 106 12.87 10.16 -6.95
N ASP A 107 13.68 11.09 -6.43
CA ASP A 107 13.25 12.47 -6.11
C ASP A 107 12.64 13.21 -7.33
N GLU A 108 13.01 12.82 -8.55
CA GLU A 108 12.48 13.40 -9.79
C GLU A 108 11.03 12.97 -10.07
N VAL A 109 10.64 11.78 -9.60
CA VAL A 109 9.28 11.23 -9.69
C VAL A 109 8.39 11.82 -8.59
N ILE A 110 8.98 12.12 -7.43
CA ILE A 110 8.31 12.72 -6.28
C ILE A 110 8.20 14.23 -6.48
N GLY A 111 7.08 14.66 -7.08
CA GLY A 111 6.69 16.08 -7.10
C GLY A 111 6.57 16.67 -5.68
N SER A 112 6.43 17.99 -5.57
CA SER A 112 6.22 18.60 -4.26
C SER A 112 4.91 18.09 -3.64
N VAL A 113 4.80 18.11 -2.31
CA VAL A 113 3.54 17.70 -1.62
C VAL A 113 2.34 18.47 -2.17
N LYS A 114 2.54 19.74 -2.53
CA LYS A 114 1.51 20.58 -3.15
C LYS A 114 1.06 20.01 -4.50
N ASP A 115 2.01 19.64 -5.37
CA ASP A 115 1.71 19.07 -6.68
C ASP A 115 1.00 17.71 -6.57
N LEU A 116 1.40 16.87 -5.61
CA LEU A 116 0.75 15.58 -5.35
C LEU A 116 -0.70 15.77 -4.87
N VAL A 117 -0.94 16.74 -3.98
CA VAL A 117 -2.30 17.07 -3.53
C VAL A 117 -3.15 17.58 -4.71
N GLU A 118 -2.64 18.51 -5.51
CA GLU A 118 -3.34 19.06 -6.67
C GLU A 118 -3.70 17.98 -7.68
N ARG A 119 -2.73 17.11 -8.03
CA ARG A 119 -2.97 15.98 -8.96
C ARG A 119 -3.97 14.97 -8.43
N SER A 120 -3.93 14.65 -7.13
CA SER A 120 -4.86 13.67 -6.54
C SER A 120 -6.30 14.17 -6.38
N GLY A 121 -6.57 15.46 -6.63
CA GLY A 121 -7.87 16.07 -6.39
C GLY A 121 -8.28 16.04 -4.91
N CYS A 122 -7.31 15.95 -3.99
CA CYS A 122 -7.58 15.99 -2.57
C CYS A 122 -7.62 17.43 -2.07
N ASN A 123 -8.54 17.71 -1.15
CA ASN A 123 -8.68 19.04 -0.55
C ASN A 123 -7.80 19.21 0.71
N PHE A 124 -6.63 18.59 0.74
CA PHE A 124 -5.71 18.70 1.89
C PHE A 124 -4.81 19.91 1.73
N SER A 125 -4.56 20.63 2.81
CA SER A 125 -3.46 21.60 2.85
C SER A 125 -2.12 20.88 2.97
N THR A 126 -1.04 21.49 2.45
CA THR A 126 0.33 20.98 2.66
C THR A 126 0.66 20.86 4.16
N ALA A 127 0.14 21.76 5.00
CA ALA A 127 0.32 21.73 6.44
C ALA A 127 -0.33 20.50 7.09
N GLU A 128 -1.52 20.08 6.62
CA GLU A 128 -2.17 18.86 7.10
C GLU A 128 -1.36 17.61 6.76
N ILE A 129 -0.85 17.52 5.53
CA ILE A 129 0.00 16.39 5.12
C ILE A 129 1.28 16.34 5.95
N LEU A 130 1.98 17.47 6.12
CA LEU A 130 3.21 17.52 6.94
C LEU A 130 2.97 17.24 8.42
N ARG A 131 1.77 17.55 8.94
CA ARG A 131 1.37 17.21 10.31
C ARG A 131 1.11 15.71 10.41
N MET A 132 0.38 15.14 9.46
CA MET A 132 0.09 13.71 9.41
C MET A 132 1.37 12.89 9.23
N GLU A 133 2.31 13.36 8.41
CA GLU A 133 3.61 12.73 8.19
C GLU A 133 4.37 12.54 9.51
N ARG A 134 4.46 13.62 10.29
CA ARG A 134 5.05 13.59 11.63
C ARG A 134 4.34 12.63 12.57
N ILE A 135 3.01 12.59 12.56
CA ILE A 135 2.23 11.65 13.38
C ILE A 135 2.56 10.20 12.99
N ILE A 136 2.60 9.88 11.69
CA ILE A 136 2.90 8.53 11.21
C ILE A 136 4.30 8.12 11.65
N LEU A 137 5.29 8.97 11.42
CA LEU A 137 6.69 8.70 11.78
C LEU A 137 6.86 8.52 13.28
N ASP A 138 6.23 9.35 14.10
CA ASP A 138 6.28 9.25 15.56
C ASP A 138 5.65 7.94 16.06
N LYS A 139 4.42 7.63 15.60
CA LYS A 139 3.67 6.44 16.02
C LYS A 139 4.27 5.13 15.53
N LEU A 140 5.00 5.16 14.43
CA LEU A 140 5.71 4.00 13.89
C LEU A 140 7.20 3.98 14.29
N HIS A 141 7.64 4.89 15.17
CA HIS A 141 9.03 5.00 15.64
C HIS A 141 10.06 5.07 14.51
N TRP A 142 9.70 5.75 13.41
CA TRP A 142 10.52 5.88 12.20
C TRP A 142 10.86 4.55 11.49
N ASP A 143 10.33 3.41 11.93
CA ASP A 143 10.55 2.11 11.30
C ASP A 143 9.49 1.87 10.23
N LEU A 144 9.62 2.51 9.07
CA LEU A 144 8.66 2.37 7.95
C LEU A 144 8.95 1.16 7.05
N TYR A 145 10.21 0.73 6.99
CA TYR A 145 10.68 -0.29 6.04
C TYR A 145 10.32 -1.71 6.50
N THR A 146 9.22 -2.22 5.97
CA THR A 146 8.74 -3.59 6.20
C THR A 146 8.86 -4.43 4.93
N ALA A 147 9.00 -5.75 5.10
CA ALA A 147 8.82 -6.66 3.97
C ALA A 147 7.35 -6.66 3.55
N THR A 148 7.12 -6.41 2.26
CA THR A 148 5.79 -6.37 1.65
C THR A 148 5.51 -7.69 0.91
N PRO A 149 4.23 -8.06 0.70
CA PRO A 149 3.89 -9.21 -0.14
C PRO A 149 4.51 -9.14 -1.55
N VAL A 150 4.67 -7.93 -2.09
CA VAL A 150 5.32 -7.70 -3.40
C VAL A 150 6.81 -8.04 -3.36
N ASP A 151 7.53 -7.75 -2.27
CA ASP A 151 8.93 -8.17 -2.11
C ASP A 151 9.06 -9.70 -2.15
N PHE A 152 8.16 -10.41 -1.49
CA PHE A 152 8.14 -11.88 -1.49
C PHE A 152 7.86 -12.46 -2.87
N ILE A 153 6.97 -11.84 -3.67
CA ILE A 153 6.76 -12.25 -5.08
C ILE A 153 8.07 -12.19 -5.86
N HIS A 154 8.81 -11.09 -5.75
CA HIS A 154 10.09 -10.93 -6.45
C HIS A 154 11.14 -11.93 -5.98
N ILE A 155 11.25 -12.15 -4.67
CA ILE A 155 12.19 -13.11 -4.07
C ILE A 155 11.86 -14.54 -4.51
N PHE A 156 10.60 -14.96 -4.41
CA PHE A 156 10.17 -16.30 -4.82
C PHE A 156 10.31 -16.52 -6.32
N HIS A 157 9.95 -15.53 -7.15
CA HIS A 157 10.20 -15.60 -8.59
C HIS A 157 11.71 -15.77 -8.90
N ALA A 158 12.59 -15.00 -8.25
CA ALA A 158 14.03 -15.14 -8.43
C ALA A 158 14.54 -16.52 -7.98
N LEU A 159 14.00 -17.07 -6.88
CA LEU A 159 14.32 -18.42 -6.42
C LEU A 159 13.85 -19.50 -7.40
N LEU A 160 12.66 -19.34 -8.00
CA LEU A 160 12.13 -20.24 -9.03
C LEU A 160 13.01 -20.26 -10.27
N VAL A 161 13.32 -19.08 -10.81
CA VAL A 161 14.16 -18.94 -12.02
C VAL A 161 15.57 -19.49 -11.78
N SER A 162 16.13 -19.29 -10.58
CA SER A 162 17.50 -19.75 -10.25
C SER A 162 17.57 -21.23 -9.89
N GLY A 163 16.55 -21.76 -9.20
CA GLY A 163 16.52 -23.14 -8.70
C GLY A 163 16.02 -24.15 -9.73
N HIS A 164 15.14 -23.72 -10.62
CA HIS A 164 14.47 -24.61 -11.59
C HIS A 164 14.51 -24.05 -13.01
N PRO A 165 15.70 -23.95 -13.64
CA PRO A 165 15.84 -23.42 -14.99
C PRO A 165 15.06 -24.23 -16.05
N HIS A 166 14.72 -25.48 -15.75
CA HIS A 166 13.91 -26.37 -16.58
C HIS A 166 12.41 -26.00 -16.57
N LEU A 167 11.94 -25.23 -15.60
CA LEU A 167 10.55 -24.76 -15.56
C LEU A 167 10.37 -23.44 -16.30
N ILE A 168 11.45 -22.72 -16.66
CA ILE A 168 11.41 -21.46 -17.40
C ILE A 168 10.60 -21.59 -18.72
N PRO A 169 10.66 -22.68 -19.49
CA PRO A 169 9.82 -22.85 -20.67
C PRO A 169 8.31 -22.94 -20.38
N SER A 170 7.94 -23.61 -19.29
CA SER A 170 6.55 -23.83 -18.86
C SER A 170 5.96 -22.64 -18.08
N ILE A 171 6.82 -21.93 -17.35
CA ILE A 171 6.52 -20.76 -16.52
C ILE A 171 6.59 -19.46 -17.35
N GLY A 172 7.35 -19.44 -18.47
CA GLY A 172 7.57 -18.18 -19.20
C GLY A 172 8.39 -18.23 -20.50
N LEU A 173 8.43 -19.31 -21.28
CA LEU A 173 8.95 -19.24 -22.68
C LEU A 173 8.03 -19.95 -23.68
N SER A 174 6.74 -19.70 -23.63
CA SER A 174 6.00 -19.67 -24.89
C SER A 174 6.61 -18.54 -25.74
N PRO A 175 6.98 -18.75 -27.01
CA PRO A 175 7.66 -17.76 -27.86
C PRO A 175 6.89 -16.44 -28.10
N LYS A 176 5.77 -16.20 -27.39
CA LYS A 176 4.88 -15.04 -27.50
C LYS A 176 4.83 -14.14 -26.26
N MET A 177 5.35 -14.54 -25.09
CA MET A 177 5.15 -13.78 -23.84
C MET A 177 6.43 -13.05 -23.41
N PRO A 178 6.40 -11.72 -23.15
CA PRO A 178 7.60 -10.96 -22.81
C PRO A 178 8.11 -11.30 -21.40
N PRO A 179 9.45 -11.37 -21.22
CA PRO A 179 10.05 -11.62 -19.90
C PRO A 179 9.64 -10.51 -18.92
N GLY A 180 9.06 -10.90 -17.79
CA GLY A 180 8.56 -9.99 -16.74
C GLY A 180 7.04 -9.89 -16.63
N LEU A 181 6.28 -10.40 -17.62
CA LEU A 181 4.81 -10.36 -17.56
C LEU A 181 4.23 -11.19 -16.40
N GLN A 182 4.88 -12.30 -16.05
CA GLN A 182 4.41 -13.15 -14.96
C GLN A 182 4.56 -12.49 -13.60
N VAL A 183 5.72 -11.90 -13.30
CA VAL A 183 5.94 -11.12 -12.07
C VAL A 183 4.95 -9.97 -12.00
N ALA A 184 4.70 -9.28 -13.11
CA ALA A 184 3.70 -8.22 -13.17
C ALA A 184 2.27 -8.73 -12.88
N LEU A 185 1.90 -9.91 -13.37
CA LEU A 185 0.60 -10.53 -13.13
C LEU A 185 0.43 -10.94 -11.66
N TRP A 186 1.42 -11.63 -11.09
CA TRP A 186 1.44 -12.00 -9.68
C TRP A 186 1.44 -10.78 -8.76
N THR A 187 2.19 -9.74 -9.12
CA THR A 187 2.22 -8.48 -8.39
C THR A 187 0.85 -7.82 -8.40
N ARG A 188 0.16 -7.82 -9.54
CA ARG A 188 -1.21 -7.30 -9.65
C ARG A 188 -2.21 -8.12 -8.82
N GLN A 189 -2.13 -9.45 -8.86
CA GLN A 189 -2.97 -10.34 -8.05
C GLN A 189 -2.75 -10.06 -6.55
N VAL A 190 -1.49 -9.95 -6.12
CA VAL A 190 -1.15 -9.56 -4.74
C VAL A 190 -1.78 -8.21 -4.40
N GLN A 191 -1.62 -7.18 -5.22
CA GLN A 191 -2.18 -5.85 -4.95
C GLN A 191 -3.71 -5.87 -4.79
N HIS A 192 -4.42 -6.69 -5.56
CA HIS A 192 -5.86 -6.91 -5.36
C HIS A 192 -6.14 -7.62 -4.04
N CYS A 193 -5.38 -8.67 -3.71
CA CYS A 193 -5.51 -9.38 -2.44
C CYS A 193 -5.25 -8.47 -1.22
N MET A 194 -4.33 -7.51 -1.35
CA MET A 194 -4.03 -6.52 -0.30
C MET A 194 -5.23 -5.62 0.02
N ALA A 195 -6.20 -5.47 -0.89
CA ALA A 195 -7.44 -4.75 -0.64
C ALA A 195 -8.50 -5.57 0.13
N CYS A 196 -8.33 -6.89 0.21
CA CYS A 196 -9.25 -7.77 0.93
C CYS A 196 -8.82 -7.93 2.39
N HIS A 197 -9.69 -7.56 3.35
CA HIS A 197 -9.37 -7.68 4.78
C HIS A 197 -9.12 -9.11 5.24
N GLN A 198 -9.79 -10.08 4.63
CA GLN A 198 -9.69 -11.47 5.05
C GLN A 198 -8.29 -12.01 4.73
N LEU A 199 -7.74 -11.61 3.58
CA LEU A 199 -6.41 -12.01 3.13
C LEU A 199 -5.29 -11.26 3.87
N TRP A 200 -5.56 -10.06 4.39
CA TRP A 200 -4.58 -9.29 5.17
C TRP A 200 -4.25 -9.90 6.54
N GLN A 201 -5.01 -10.90 6.99
CA GLN A 201 -4.72 -11.63 8.23
C GLN A 201 -3.50 -12.55 8.08
N PHE A 202 -3.19 -12.98 6.85
CA PHE A 202 -2.05 -13.82 6.55
C PHE A 202 -0.81 -12.98 6.28
N LYS A 203 0.35 -13.51 6.70
CA LYS A 203 1.66 -12.93 6.40
C LYS A 203 1.83 -12.72 4.89
N GLY A 204 2.57 -11.68 4.51
CA GLY A 204 2.86 -11.37 3.11
C GLY A 204 3.64 -12.50 2.41
N SER A 205 4.51 -13.19 3.13
CA SER A 205 5.21 -14.39 2.66
C SER A 205 4.25 -15.54 2.33
N THR A 206 3.27 -15.81 3.19
CA THR A 206 2.21 -16.81 2.95
C THR A 206 1.33 -16.43 1.77
N LEU A 207 0.89 -15.17 1.70
CA LEU A 207 0.02 -14.67 0.63
C LEU A 207 0.71 -14.75 -0.74
N ALA A 208 1.98 -14.32 -0.80
CA ALA A 208 2.77 -14.38 -2.02
C ALA A 208 3.00 -15.84 -2.47
N LEU A 209 3.30 -16.74 -1.54
CA LEU A 209 3.48 -18.15 -1.83
C LEU A 209 2.18 -18.81 -2.32
N ALA A 210 1.02 -18.44 -1.75
CA ALA A 210 -0.28 -18.96 -2.16
C ALA A 210 -0.59 -18.62 -3.63
N ILE A 211 -0.42 -17.35 -4.01
CA ILE A 211 -0.65 -16.87 -5.39
C ILE A 211 0.28 -17.59 -6.37
N ILE A 212 1.58 -17.67 -6.05
CA ILE A 212 2.55 -18.37 -6.88
C ILE A 212 2.19 -19.86 -7.01
N THR A 213 1.73 -20.49 -5.93
CA THR A 213 1.39 -21.92 -5.95
C THR A 213 0.16 -22.21 -6.81
N LEU A 214 -0.89 -21.38 -6.74
CA LEU A 214 -2.07 -21.49 -7.61
C LEU A 214 -1.68 -21.45 -9.11
N GLU A 215 -0.77 -20.54 -9.44
CA GLU A 215 -0.28 -20.38 -10.82
C GLU A 215 0.64 -21.53 -11.24
N LEU A 216 1.50 -22.03 -10.34
CA LEU A 216 2.35 -23.19 -10.61
C LEU A 216 1.54 -24.47 -10.82
N GLU A 217 0.46 -24.66 -10.07
CA GLU A 217 -0.46 -25.80 -10.21
C GLU A 217 -1.13 -25.82 -11.59
N ALA A 218 -1.49 -24.65 -12.12
CA ALA A 218 -2.07 -24.53 -13.45
C ALA A 218 -1.05 -24.76 -14.58
N LEU A 219 0.21 -24.38 -14.38
CA LEU A 219 1.22 -24.30 -15.44
C LEU A 219 2.21 -25.47 -15.49
N THR A 220 2.45 -26.17 -14.36
CA THR A 220 3.56 -27.13 -14.26
C THR A 220 3.15 -28.47 -13.63
N PRO A 221 3.54 -29.62 -14.22
CA PRO A 221 3.22 -30.93 -13.66
C PRO A 221 4.06 -31.29 -12.41
N ASP A 222 5.26 -30.71 -12.25
CA ASP A 222 6.17 -30.94 -11.11
C ASP A 222 6.03 -29.89 -9.98
N TRP A 223 4.92 -29.17 -9.94
CA TRP A 223 4.68 -28.05 -9.02
C TRP A 223 4.91 -28.43 -7.56
N PHE A 224 4.59 -29.67 -7.16
CA PHE A 224 4.65 -30.11 -5.77
C PHE A 224 6.08 -30.12 -5.20
N SER A 225 7.08 -30.51 -6.00
CA SER A 225 8.48 -30.50 -5.54
C SER A 225 9.00 -29.08 -5.33
N VAL A 226 8.58 -28.16 -6.20
CA VAL A 226 8.96 -26.75 -6.14
C VAL A 226 8.28 -26.06 -4.97
N PHE A 227 6.98 -26.30 -4.82
CA PHE A 227 6.18 -25.83 -3.71
C PHE A 227 6.76 -26.27 -2.37
N THR A 228 7.06 -27.56 -2.20
CA THR A 228 7.59 -28.07 -0.91
C THR A 228 8.96 -27.50 -0.56
N ASP A 229 9.81 -27.18 -1.54
CA ASP A 229 11.08 -26.50 -1.33
C ASP A 229 10.87 -25.02 -0.92
N LEU A 230 9.98 -24.30 -1.61
CA LEU A 230 9.64 -22.91 -1.28
C LEU A 230 8.96 -22.78 0.09
N LEU A 231 8.01 -23.68 0.40
CA LEU A 231 7.30 -23.70 1.69
C LEU A 231 8.28 -23.87 2.86
N LYS A 232 9.25 -24.80 2.72
CA LYS A 232 10.32 -25.01 3.72
C LYS A 232 11.19 -23.77 3.89
N LYS A 233 11.58 -23.12 2.79
CA LYS A 233 12.40 -21.89 2.83
C LYS A 233 11.65 -20.70 3.42
N ALA A 234 10.34 -20.60 3.16
CA ALA A 234 9.48 -19.54 3.68
C ALA A 234 9.12 -19.72 5.17
N GLN A 235 9.38 -20.91 5.75
CA GLN A 235 9.03 -21.24 7.14
C GLN A 235 7.54 -21.04 7.47
N VAL A 236 6.68 -21.30 6.49
CA VAL A 236 5.22 -21.15 6.62
C VAL A 236 4.60 -22.48 7.08
N ASP A 237 3.67 -22.42 8.02
CA ASP A 237 2.92 -23.60 8.47
C ASP A 237 1.98 -24.10 7.37
N SER A 238 1.91 -25.42 7.18
CA SER A 238 1.11 -26.01 6.11
C SER A 238 -0.40 -25.79 6.28
N ALA A 239 -0.91 -25.74 7.52
CA ALA A 239 -2.34 -25.52 7.75
C ALA A 239 -2.72 -24.07 7.49
N GLU A 240 -1.90 -23.11 7.95
CA GLU A 240 -2.07 -21.68 7.63
C GLU A 240 -1.99 -21.43 6.12
N PHE A 241 -1.07 -22.12 5.43
CA PHE A 241 -0.92 -22.01 3.98
C PHE A 241 -2.15 -22.52 3.23
N ILE A 242 -2.66 -23.70 3.55
CA ILE A 242 -3.84 -24.28 2.88
C ILE A 242 -5.03 -23.33 3.01
N HIS A 243 -5.27 -22.82 4.22
CA HIS A 243 -6.35 -21.87 4.46
C HIS A 243 -6.17 -20.58 3.65
N CYS A 244 -4.97 -20.00 3.64
CA CYS A 244 -4.67 -18.81 2.85
C CYS A 244 -4.92 -19.06 1.35
N LYS A 245 -4.46 -20.20 0.84
CA LYS A 245 -4.60 -20.58 -0.57
C LYS A 245 -6.07 -20.69 -0.99
N GLU A 246 -6.90 -21.39 -0.22
CA GLU A 246 -8.35 -21.50 -0.49
C GLU A 246 -9.02 -20.12 -0.55
N MET A 247 -8.69 -19.24 0.40
CA MET A 247 -9.26 -17.89 0.43
C MET A 247 -8.80 -17.01 -0.72
N VAL A 248 -7.53 -17.13 -1.14
CA VAL A 248 -7.01 -16.42 -2.31
C VAL A 248 -7.71 -16.91 -3.57
N ASP A 249 -7.87 -18.23 -3.71
CA ASP A 249 -8.51 -18.85 -4.85
C ASP A 249 -9.96 -18.38 -5.00
N GLU A 250 -10.75 -18.45 -3.92
CA GLU A 250 -12.12 -17.93 -3.89
C GLU A 250 -12.19 -16.44 -4.23
N TYR A 251 -11.28 -15.63 -3.67
CA TYR A 251 -11.26 -14.20 -3.89
C TYR A 251 -10.92 -13.84 -5.34
N LEU A 252 -9.89 -14.45 -5.93
CA LEU A 252 -9.47 -14.18 -7.31
C LEU A 252 -10.54 -14.62 -8.30
N HIS A 253 -11.15 -15.80 -8.10
CA HIS A 253 -12.28 -16.26 -8.92
C HIS A 253 -13.49 -15.32 -8.84
N SER A 254 -13.78 -14.77 -7.66
CA SER A 254 -14.86 -13.78 -7.50
C SER A 254 -14.59 -12.47 -8.26
N LEU A 255 -13.31 -12.10 -8.38
CA LEU A 255 -12.87 -10.92 -9.11
C LEU A 255 -12.97 -11.13 -10.62
N ASP A 256 -12.61 -12.30 -11.11
CA ASP A 256 -12.75 -12.69 -12.53
C ASP A 256 -14.23 -12.74 -12.95
N PHE A 257 -15.12 -13.19 -12.07
CA PHE A 257 -16.58 -13.21 -12.33
C PHE A 257 -17.22 -11.81 -12.37
N SER A 258 -16.55 -10.79 -11.81
CA SER A 258 -16.99 -9.40 -11.86
C SER A 258 -16.66 -8.67 -13.17
N LEU A 259 -15.87 -9.30 -14.05
CA LEU A 259 -15.50 -8.77 -15.35
C LEU A 259 -16.47 -9.34 -16.41
N PRO A 260 -17.12 -8.51 -17.24
CA PRO A 260 -18.06 -9.00 -18.24
C PRO A 260 -17.33 -9.88 -19.27
N THR A 261 -17.89 -11.08 -19.51
CA THR A 261 -17.33 -12.23 -20.24
C THR A 261 -16.88 -11.95 -21.69
N ASN A 262 -17.11 -10.74 -22.21
CA ASN A 262 -16.86 -10.34 -23.61
C ASN A 262 -15.96 -9.11 -23.78
N ALA A 263 -15.27 -8.64 -22.72
CA ALA A 263 -14.31 -7.55 -22.87
C ALA A 263 -12.99 -8.06 -23.49
N VAL A 264 -12.75 -7.72 -24.76
CA VAL A 264 -11.43 -7.86 -25.39
C VAL A 264 -10.51 -6.81 -24.77
N TYR A 265 -9.63 -7.21 -23.86
CA TYR A 265 -8.57 -6.34 -23.38
C TYR A 265 -7.49 -6.21 -24.45
N ILE A 266 -7.43 -5.06 -25.11
CA ILE A 266 -6.22 -4.65 -25.82
C ILE A 266 -5.19 -4.33 -24.74
N PHE A 267 -4.24 -5.23 -24.56
CA PHE A 267 -3.10 -5.03 -23.68
C PHE A 267 -2.27 -3.86 -24.20
N ASP A 268 -2.40 -2.68 -23.58
CA ASP A 268 -1.57 -1.53 -23.92
C ASP A 268 -0.17 -1.68 -23.31
N GLY A 269 0.75 -2.23 -24.10
CA GLY A 269 2.15 -2.43 -23.74
C GLY A 269 2.96 -1.14 -23.58
N ALA A 270 2.36 0.05 -23.75
CA ALA A 270 3.05 1.33 -23.61
C ALA A 270 3.64 1.55 -22.19
N HIS A 271 2.98 1.06 -21.14
CA HIS A 271 3.43 1.27 -19.75
C HIS A 271 4.67 0.43 -19.37
N ILE A 272 4.83 -0.78 -19.91
CA ILE A 272 6.02 -1.62 -19.65
C ILE A 272 7.24 -1.06 -20.39
N ARG A 273 7.02 -0.50 -21.58
CA ARG A 273 8.11 0.03 -22.40
C ARG A 273 8.70 1.32 -21.81
N GLU A 274 7.89 2.20 -21.21
CA GLU A 274 8.43 3.41 -20.57
C GLU A 274 9.31 3.11 -19.36
N GLN A 275 8.94 2.14 -18.51
CA GLN A 275 9.76 1.75 -17.34
C GLN A 275 11.13 1.16 -17.73
N HIS A 276 11.20 0.35 -18.81
CA HIS A 276 12.48 -0.18 -19.31
C HIS A 276 13.28 0.84 -20.13
N GLN A 277 12.63 1.73 -20.88
CA GLN A 277 13.30 2.70 -21.74
C GLN A 277 13.88 3.89 -20.94
N GLN A 278 13.28 4.26 -19.80
CA GLN A 278 13.81 5.29 -18.90
C GLN A 278 15.05 4.83 -18.12
N ARG A 279 15.19 3.54 -17.78
CA ARG A 279 16.42 2.99 -17.19
C ARG A 279 17.63 3.02 -18.12
N ALA A 280 17.43 3.13 -19.44
CA ALA A 280 18.49 2.95 -20.42
C ALA A 280 19.00 4.25 -21.07
N TRP A 281 18.24 5.35 -21.11
CA TRP A 281 18.62 6.53 -21.89
C TRP A 281 18.17 7.86 -21.25
N ARG A 282 19.10 8.57 -20.59
CA ARG A 282 19.30 10.04 -20.71
C ARG A 282 20.73 10.47 -20.33
N PRO A 283 21.62 10.74 -21.29
CA PRO A 283 22.74 11.64 -21.07
C PRO A 283 22.33 13.04 -21.53
N SER A 284 22.03 13.97 -20.62
CA SER A 284 21.96 15.38 -20.99
C SER A 284 22.26 16.36 -19.85
N ARG A 285 23.48 16.89 -19.93
CA ARG A 285 23.83 18.32 -19.85
C ARG A 285 23.16 19.13 -18.73
N ARG A 286 23.89 19.21 -17.63
CA ARG A 286 23.80 20.29 -16.64
C ARG A 286 23.99 21.65 -17.33
N LEU A 287 22.97 22.51 -17.36
CA LEU A 287 23.20 23.95 -17.37
C LEU A 287 23.48 24.38 -15.92
N ARG A 288 24.72 24.82 -15.66
CA ARG A 288 25.08 25.52 -14.43
C ARG A 288 24.39 26.88 -14.43
N MET A 289 23.44 27.11 -13.52
CA MET A 289 23.23 28.45 -12.98
C MET A 289 23.78 28.49 -11.56
N ALA A 290 24.86 29.25 -11.40
CA ALA A 290 25.46 29.57 -10.12
C ALA A 290 24.52 30.48 -9.32
N ARG A 291 24.04 30.03 -8.17
CA ARG A 291 23.48 30.91 -7.14
C ARG A 291 24.58 31.34 -6.18
N ARG A 292 25.04 32.59 -6.38
CA ARG A 292 25.74 33.40 -5.36
C ARG A 292 24.79 33.61 -4.19
N GLY A 293 25.28 33.35 -2.98
CA GLY A 293 24.53 33.59 -1.74
C GLY A 293 24.34 35.08 -1.44
N ARG A 294 23.32 35.36 -0.63
CA ARG A 294 23.26 36.50 0.29
C ARG A 294 22.30 36.14 1.42
N GLY A 295 22.85 36.14 2.64
CA GLY A 295 22.09 35.96 3.87
C GLY A 295 21.26 37.20 4.21
N GLY A 296 20.23 36.97 5.02
CA GLY A 296 19.40 37.99 5.63
C GLY A 296 18.56 37.34 6.73
N SER A 297 18.86 37.73 7.96
CA SER A 297 18.26 37.34 9.23
C SER A 297 16.80 37.77 9.36
N GLN A 298 15.91 36.84 9.77
CA GLN A 298 14.71 37.17 10.55
C GLN A 298 14.52 36.10 11.63
N GLN A 299 14.96 36.45 12.83
CA GLN A 299 14.67 35.81 14.10
C GLN A 299 13.50 36.58 14.70
N GLY A 300 12.42 35.90 15.07
CA GLY A 300 11.34 36.45 15.90
C GLY A 300 9.96 36.45 15.25
N ASP A 301 9.38 35.25 15.06
CA ASP A 301 7.92 35.07 14.85
C ASP A 301 7.46 33.59 15.00
N LEU A 302 8.26 32.74 15.67
CA LEU A 302 8.00 31.29 15.78
C LEU A 302 7.35 30.87 17.12
N ASP A 303 7.33 31.75 18.11
CA ASP A 303 6.96 31.38 19.48
C ASP A 303 5.48 31.66 19.84
N GLU A 304 4.73 32.44 19.05
CA GLU A 304 3.27 32.62 19.27
C GLU A 304 2.40 31.52 18.62
N TYR A 305 2.98 30.62 17.82
CA TYR A 305 2.25 29.51 17.18
C TYR A 305 1.97 28.33 18.14
N TYR A 306 2.70 28.22 19.25
CA TYR A 306 2.71 27.03 20.11
C TYR A 306 1.85 27.09 21.38
N ASP A 307 1.19 28.20 21.68
CA ASP A 307 0.35 28.30 22.90
C ASP A 307 -1.09 27.75 22.73
N GLY A 308 -1.54 27.55 21.49
CA GLY A 308 -2.88 27.01 21.20
C GLY A 308 -3.04 25.50 21.42
N LEU A 309 -1.94 24.77 21.69
CA LEU A 309 -1.91 23.30 21.74
C LEU A 309 -2.14 22.70 23.13
N ARG A 310 -2.30 23.52 24.18
CA ARG A 310 -2.45 23.03 25.57
C ARG A 310 -3.90 22.89 26.05
N ARG A 311 -4.89 23.40 25.31
CA ARG A 311 -6.31 23.41 25.74
C ARG A 311 -7.21 22.37 25.08
N LEU A 312 -6.65 21.46 24.28
CA LEU A 312 -7.40 20.36 23.62
C LEU A 312 -7.28 19.00 24.34
N TYR A 313 -6.56 18.96 25.46
CA TYR A 313 -6.38 17.75 26.28
C TYR A 313 -6.60 18.07 27.76
N ASN A 314 -7.80 18.53 28.13
CA ASN A 314 -8.22 18.38 29.52
C ASN A 314 -8.56 16.90 29.74
N GLU A 315 -7.70 16.23 30.49
CA GLU A 315 -8.09 15.08 31.30
C GLU A 315 -9.15 15.56 32.31
N GLU A 316 -10.43 15.34 32.02
CA GLU A 316 -11.47 15.46 33.04
C GLU A 316 -11.59 14.10 33.73
N THR A 317 -10.85 13.97 34.83
CA THR A 317 -11.33 13.23 36.00
C THR A 317 -12.01 14.27 36.88
N ASN A 318 -13.34 14.23 36.94
CA ASN A 318 -14.14 15.00 37.90
C ASN A 318 -14.12 14.28 39.28
N PRO A 319 -14.32 14.97 40.41
CA PRO A 319 -15.69 15.36 40.78
C PRO A 319 -15.88 16.70 41.52
N GLU A 320 -17.16 17.11 41.54
CA GLU A 320 -17.86 17.90 42.58
C GLU A 320 -17.60 19.42 42.69
N GLU A 321 -18.56 20.25 42.25
CA GLU A 321 -19.65 20.83 43.06
C GLU A 321 -20.21 22.16 42.48
N ASP A 322 -21.52 22.13 42.22
CA ASP A 322 -22.54 23.13 42.56
C ASP A 322 -22.67 24.50 41.84
N GLY A 323 -23.93 24.91 41.64
CA GLY A 323 -24.31 26.33 41.57
C GLY A 323 -24.92 26.90 40.27
N ASP A 324 -26.15 26.49 39.97
CA ASP A 324 -27.32 27.31 39.57
C ASP A 324 -27.32 28.41 38.46
N ASN A 325 -28.51 28.45 37.82
CA ASN A 325 -29.26 29.59 37.25
C ASN A 325 -29.11 30.04 35.76
N VAL A 326 -30.05 29.51 34.95
CA VAL A 326 -31.24 30.23 34.40
C VAL A 326 -31.16 31.07 33.09
N LYS A 327 -32.16 30.73 32.23
CA LYS A 327 -32.89 31.50 31.19
C LYS A 327 -32.37 31.56 29.75
N ALA A 328 -32.96 30.66 28.95
CA ALA A 328 -33.74 30.88 27.73
C ALA A 328 -33.72 32.30 27.10
N LEU A 329 -33.49 32.39 25.78
CA LEU A 329 -34.33 33.18 24.86
C LEU A 329 -34.07 32.85 23.37
N PHE A 330 -35.12 32.30 22.74
CA PHE A 330 -35.63 32.58 21.38
C PHE A 330 -34.78 32.42 20.10
N ALA A 331 -35.28 31.52 19.23
CA ALA A 331 -35.10 31.52 17.78
C ALA A 331 -35.91 32.65 17.11
N PRO A 332 -35.60 32.95 15.83
CA PRO A 332 -36.64 32.74 14.81
C PRO A 332 -36.14 32.07 13.52
N GLN A 333 -37.07 31.33 12.91
CA GLN A 333 -36.98 30.66 11.62
C GLN A 333 -36.90 31.66 10.44
N LYS A 334 -36.16 31.29 9.40
CA LYS A 334 -36.49 31.59 8.00
C LYS A 334 -36.20 30.36 7.13
N ALA A 335 -37.21 29.96 6.37
CA ALA A 335 -37.20 28.85 5.42
C ALA A 335 -37.17 29.34 3.97
N VAL A 336 -37.04 28.37 3.04
CA VAL A 336 -37.13 28.40 1.56
C VAL A 336 -35.74 28.53 0.89
N SER A 337 -35.27 27.57 0.06
CA SER A 337 -35.95 26.77 -0.97
C SER A 337 -35.48 25.29 -1.08
N PRO A 338 -36.33 24.36 -1.60
CA PRO A 338 -35.95 22.98 -1.89
C PRO A 338 -35.60 22.73 -3.37
N CYS A 339 -34.62 21.85 -3.61
CA CYS A 339 -34.25 21.33 -4.94
C CYS A 339 -35.33 20.38 -5.52
N PRO A 340 -35.50 20.32 -6.86
CA PRO A 340 -36.51 19.47 -7.50
C PRO A 340 -36.08 17.99 -7.62
N PRO A 341 -37.05 17.04 -7.66
CA PRO A 341 -36.78 15.62 -7.87
C PRO A 341 -36.55 15.27 -9.35
N LEU A 342 -35.56 14.42 -9.60
CA LEU A 342 -35.26 13.84 -10.93
C LEU A 342 -36.15 12.61 -11.17
N HIS A 343 -36.94 12.62 -12.24
CA HIS A 343 -37.66 11.44 -12.73
C HIS A 343 -36.74 10.52 -13.56
N PRO A 344 -36.98 9.20 -13.58
CA PRO A 344 -36.26 8.26 -14.45
C PRO A 344 -36.70 8.39 -15.92
N ALA A 345 -35.75 8.19 -16.84
CA ALA A 345 -36.00 8.17 -18.27
C ALA A 345 -36.66 6.85 -18.69
N VAL A 346 -37.82 6.96 -19.36
CA VAL A 346 -38.50 5.87 -20.06
C VAL A 346 -38.28 6.09 -21.56
N ASN A 347 -37.37 5.30 -22.13
CA ASN A 347 -37.53 4.53 -23.39
C ASN A 347 -36.18 3.95 -23.80
#